data_AF-E8MDN9-F1
#
_entry.id   AF-E8MDN9-F1
#
_cell.length_a   1.000
_cell.length_b   1.000
_cell.length_c   1.000
_cell.angle_alpha   90.00
_cell.angle_beta   90.00
_cell.angle_gamma   90.00
#
_symmetry.space_group_name_H-M   'P 1'
#
loop_
_entity.id
_entity.type
_entity.pdbx_description
1 polymer ?
#
loop_
_entity_poly.entity_id
_entity_poly.type
_entity_poly.pdbx_seq_one_letter_code
_entity_poly.pdbx_strand_id
1 'polypeptide(L)'
;MNFKDTFISESKPYKGRSKRDKFLSRVFGIFNEDIIRIWCENEKSPFTNLGRPTIYDNDGKHYTLDFLLKDKNGRVFVAEMKCEIEYQKYKYLELVSPTQLVHHSKKRAFSLFLELSNESQKYLVRCNASDEFSEITGTALVWGKVSAEGHSSVQKQHNISHIISLESVINDLQNWSDESFFEFVHEYRGWSEELFSGLLGKYA
;
A
#
# COMPACT_ATOMS: atom_id res chain seq x y z
N MET A 1 -9.22 -22.82 4.42
CA MET A 1 -7.91 -22.54 5.04
C MET A 1 -8.16 -21.97 6.42
N ASN A 2 -7.51 -22.47 7.49
CA ASN A 2 -7.73 -21.97 8.84
C ASN A 2 -6.87 -20.72 9.08
N PHE A 3 -7.49 -19.54 9.04
CA PHE A 3 -6.79 -18.25 9.20
C PHE A 3 -6.08 -18.09 10.55
N LYS A 4 -6.45 -18.88 11.58
CA LYS A 4 -5.77 -18.82 12.89
C LYS A 4 -4.29 -19.24 12.81
N ASP A 5 -3.92 -20.07 11.84
CA ASP A 5 -2.52 -20.48 11.64
C ASP A 5 -1.71 -19.42 10.86
N THR A 6 -2.40 -18.45 10.24
CA THR A 6 -1.80 -17.35 9.50
C THR A 6 -1.46 -16.15 10.38
N PHE A 7 -1.85 -16.09 11.67
CA PHE A 7 -1.66 -14.91 12.53
C PHE A 7 -1.02 -15.21 13.90
N ILE A 8 0.15 -14.61 14.18
CA ILE A 8 0.81 -14.60 15.49
C ILE A 8 1.09 -13.12 15.71
N SER A 9 0.34 -12.50 16.61
CA SER A 9 0.63 -11.17 17.11
C SER A 9 1.76 -11.30 18.14
N GLU A 10 2.99 -10.96 17.79
CA GLU A 10 4.06 -10.83 18.79
C GLU A 10 4.12 -9.37 19.28
N SER A 11 4.26 -9.19 20.59
CA SER A 11 4.27 -7.89 21.29
C SER A 11 5.48 -7.00 20.99
N LYS A 12 6.47 -7.52 20.26
CA LYS A 12 7.62 -6.76 19.73
C LYS A 12 7.73 -7.05 18.23
N PRO A 13 8.01 -6.04 17.39
CA PRO A 13 8.18 -6.27 15.96
C PRO A 13 9.33 -7.27 15.73
N TYR A 14 8.98 -8.47 15.26
CA TYR A 14 9.97 -9.43 14.78
C TYR A 14 10.66 -8.78 13.58
N LYS A 15 11.88 -8.27 13.73
CA LYS A 15 12.68 -7.84 12.57
C LYS A 15 13.11 -9.10 11.83
N GLY A 16 12.77 -9.24 10.55
CA GLY A 16 13.20 -10.36 9.69
C GLY A 16 14.66 -10.71 9.93
N ARG A 17 14.91 -11.81 10.65
CA ARG A 17 16.27 -12.17 11.07
C ARG A 17 16.94 -13.04 10.01
N SER A 18 16.14 -13.76 9.23
CA SER A 18 16.65 -14.70 8.26
C SER A 18 16.89 -14.04 6.90
N LYS A 19 17.85 -14.59 6.15
CA LYS A 19 18.05 -14.28 4.73
C LYS A 19 16.75 -14.47 3.92
N ARG A 20 15.92 -15.44 4.32
CA ARG A 20 14.63 -15.76 3.69
C ARG A 20 13.62 -14.62 3.86
N ASP A 21 13.48 -14.05 5.05
CA ASP A 21 12.51 -12.97 5.32
C ASP A 21 12.80 -11.73 4.47
N LYS A 22 14.09 -11.34 4.43
CA LYS A 22 14.57 -10.21 3.63
C LYS A 22 14.42 -10.45 2.13
N PHE A 23 14.56 -11.70 1.68
CA PHE A 23 14.36 -12.07 0.29
C PHE A 23 12.89 -11.90 -0.09
N LEU A 24 11.98 -12.52 0.65
CA LEU A 24 10.54 -12.46 0.35
C LEU A 24 9.96 -11.05 0.51
N SER A 25 10.43 -10.27 1.49
CA SER A 25 10.05 -8.85 1.62
C SER A 25 10.41 -8.05 0.37
N ARG A 26 11.61 -8.27 -0.19
CA ARG A 26 12.03 -7.61 -1.43
C ARG A 26 11.22 -8.08 -2.63
N VAL A 27 10.96 -9.39 -2.74
CA VAL A 27 10.14 -9.95 -3.82
C VAL A 27 8.73 -9.37 -3.77
N PHE A 28 8.10 -9.33 -2.61
CA PHE A 28 6.79 -8.73 -2.43
C PHE A 28 6.77 -7.23 -2.79
N GLY A 29 7.81 -6.49 -2.41
CA GLY A 29 7.95 -5.07 -2.76
C GLY A 29 8.07 -4.79 -4.25
N ILE A 30 8.23 -5.80 -5.11
CA ILE A 30 8.23 -5.63 -6.57
C ILE A 30 6.81 -5.43 -7.10
N PHE A 31 5.81 -6.05 -6.47
CA PHE A 31 4.47 -6.19 -7.07
C PHE A 31 3.32 -5.82 -6.13
N ASN A 32 3.61 -5.49 -4.87
CA ASN A 32 2.58 -5.24 -3.87
C ASN A 32 1.60 -4.12 -4.25
N GLU A 33 2.08 -3.09 -4.95
CA GLU A 33 1.23 -2.02 -5.45
C GLU A 33 0.21 -2.50 -6.49
N ASP A 34 0.57 -3.49 -7.32
CA ASP A 34 -0.32 -4.01 -8.36
C ASP A 34 -1.55 -4.70 -7.77
N ILE A 35 -1.45 -5.24 -6.56
CA ILE A 35 -2.61 -5.77 -5.83
C ILE A 35 -3.64 -4.66 -5.58
N ILE A 36 -3.19 -3.45 -5.23
CA ILE A 36 -4.08 -2.30 -5.04
C ILE A 36 -4.66 -1.84 -6.38
N ARG A 37 -3.87 -1.88 -7.47
CA ARG A 37 -4.33 -1.51 -8.82
C ARG A 37 -5.43 -2.43 -9.31
N ILE A 38 -5.22 -3.76 -9.23
CA ILE A 38 -6.21 -4.78 -9.57
C ILE A 38 -7.49 -4.57 -8.73
N TRP A 39 -7.33 -4.33 -7.42
CA TRP A 39 -8.47 -4.01 -6.56
C TRP A 39 -9.22 -2.76 -6.98
N CYS A 40 -8.55 -1.72 -7.49
CA CYS A 40 -9.22 -0.51 -7.98
C CYS A 40 -9.84 -0.66 -9.38
N GLU A 41 -9.44 -1.68 -10.15
CA GLU A 41 -9.98 -1.98 -11.48
C GLU A 41 -11.26 -2.83 -11.40
N ASN A 42 -11.46 -3.57 -10.31
CA ASN A 42 -12.69 -4.30 -10.08
C ASN A 42 -13.89 -3.34 -9.88
N GLU A 43 -15.00 -3.59 -10.58
CA GLU A 43 -16.23 -2.76 -10.52
C GLU A 43 -16.85 -2.64 -9.11
N LYS A 44 -16.61 -3.63 -8.23
CA LYS A 44 -17.12 -3.64 -6.86
C LYS A 44 -16.31 -2.73 -5.94
N SER A 45 -15.10 -2.36 -6.35
CA SER A 45 -14.17 -1.55 -5.57
C SER A 45 -14.79 -0.22 -5.12
N PRO A 46 -14.51 0.24 -3.89
CA PRO A 46 -14.91 1.57 -3.45
C PRO A 46 -14.10 2.69 -4.11
N PHE A 47 -12.96 2.38 -4.73
CA PHE A 47 -12.06 3.36 -5.34
C PHE A 47 -11.68 2.98 -6.76
N THR A 48 -11.37 4.00 -7.56
CA THR A 48 -10.67 3.89 -8.84
C THR A 48 -9.30 4.53 -8.69
N ASN A 49 -8.26 3.88 -9.22
CA ASN A 49 -6.92 4.44 -9.26
C ASN A 49 -6.76 5.31 -10.51
N LEU A 50 -6.43 6.59 -10.32
CA LEU A 50 -6.18 7.55 -11.40
C LEU A 50 -4.71 7.55 -11.87
N GLY A 51 -3.81 6.93 -11.11
CA GLY A 51 -2.38 6.87 -11.42
C GLY A 51 -1.51 7.26 -10.23
N ARG A 52 -0.23 7.56 -10.48
CA ARG A 52 0.72 8.02 -9.45
C ARG A 52 0.70 9.55 -9.36
N PRO A 53 0.35 10.16 -8.23
CA PRO A 53 0.36 11.60 -8.09
C PRO A 53 1.76 12.12 -7.78
N THR A 54 2.09 13.27 -8.32
CA THR A 54 3.29 14.04 -8.00
C THR A 54 2.88 15.32 -7.26
N ILE A 55 3.38 15.46 -6.04
CA ILE A 55 3.21 16.67 -5.22
C ILE A 55 4.37 17.61 -5.50
N TYR A 56 4.07 18.87 -5.82
CA TYR A 56 5.06 19.94 -5.97
C TYR A 56 5.05 20.78 -4.69
N ASP A 57 6.17 20.79 -3.98
CA ASP A 57 6.33 21.63 -2.80
C ASP A 57 6.64 23.09 -3.17
N ASN A 58 6.57 23.96 -2.16
CA ASN A 58 6.77 25.40 -2.35
C ASN A 58 8.21 25.78 -2.71
N ASP A 59 9.16 24.86 -2.56
CA ASP A 59 10.57 25.04 -2.93
C ASP A 59 10.84 24.58 -4.38
N GLY A 60 9.80 24.17 -5.12
CA GLY A 60 9.89 23.68 -6.49
C GLY A 60 10.40 22.24 -6.60
N LYS A 61 10.53 21.50 -5.48
CA LYS A 61 10.83 20.07 -5.51
C LYS A 61 9.54 19.28 -5.71
N HIS A 62 9.68 18.10 -6.29
CA HIS A 62 8.54 17.23 -6.57
C HIS A 62 8.76 15.83 -6.03
N TYR A 63 7.67 15.22 -5.56
CA TYR A 63 7.65 13.92 -4.93
C TYR A 63 6.48 13.11 -5.44
N THR A 64 6.76 11.96 -6.04
CA THR A 64 5.72 11.04 -6.52
C THR A 64 5.33 10.08 -5.39
N LEU A 65 4.04 9.93 -5.17
CA LEU A 65 3.46 8.99 -4.22
C LEU A 65 2.82 7.80 -4.96
N ASP A 66 2.30 6.85 -4.19
CA ASP A 66 1.92 5.54 -4.72
C ASP A 66 0.63 5.58 -5.56
N PHE A 67 -0.44 6.24 -5.09
CA PHE A 67 -1.71 6.28 -5.83
C PHE A 67 -2.49 7.59 -5.67
N LEU A 68 -3.30 7.90 -6.67
CA LEU A 68 -4.34 8.91 -6.61
C LEU A 68 -5.68 8.21 -6.73
N LEU A 69 -6.42 8.11 -5.63
CA LEU A 69 -7.65 7.34 -5.55
C LEU A 69 -8.86 8.25 -5.68
N LYS A 70 -9.84 7.84 -6.48
CA LYS A 70 -11.14 8.50 -6.59
C LYS A 70 -12.22 7.59 -6.06
N ASP A 71 -13.06 8.07 -5.15
CA ASP A 71 -14.20 7.28 -4.67
C ASP A 71 -15.43 7.38 -5.57
N LYS A 72 -16.48 6.64 -5.23
CA LYS A 72 -17.76 6.64 -5.97
C LYS A 72 -18.50 7.99 -5.96
N ASN A 73 -18.16 8.89 -5.05
CA ASN A 73 -18.71 10.25 -4.99
C ASN A 73 -17.87 11.27 -5.77
N GLY A 74 -16.80 10.83 -6.44
CA GLY A 74 -15.88 11.70 -7.18
C GLY A 74 -14.84 12.42 -6.31
N ARG A 75 -14.76 12.09 -5.01
CA ARG A 75 -13.76 12.67 -4.09
C ARG A 75 -12.39 12.06 -4.37
N VAL A 76 -11.36 12.89 -4.36
CA VAL A 76 -9.99 12.50 -4.74
C VAL A 76 -9.07 12.48 -3.52
N PHE A 77 -8.32 11.40 -3.37
CA PHE A 77 -7.45 11.16 -2.23
C PHE A 77 -6.04 10.83 -2.71
N VAL A 78 -5.05 11.54 -2.17
CA VAL A 78 -3.65 11.18 -2.36
C VAL A 78 -3.32 10.01 -1.44
N ALA A 79 -2.78 8.93 -1.98
CA ALA A 79 -2.54 7.70 -1.24
C ALA A 79 -1.06 7.30 -1.24
N GLU A 80 -0.62 6.77 -0.10
CA GLU A 80 0.73 6.28 0.12
C GLU A 80 0.67 4.91 0.79
N MET A 81 1.50 3.98 0.31
CA MET A 81 1.57 2.59 0.74
C MET A 81 2.82 2.32 1.57
N LYS A 82 2.63 1.66 2.71
CA LYS A 82 3.70 1.30 3.64
C LYS A 82 3.48 -0.12 4.19
N CYS A 83 3.45 -1.08 3.27
CA CYS A 83 3.30 -2.49 3.61
C CYS A 83 4.67 -3.14 3.89
N GLU A 84 5.05 -3.22 5.16
CA GLU A 84 6.28 -3.90 5.59
C GLU A 84 5.99 -5.35 6.00
N ILE A 85 6.26 -6.31 5.11
CA ILE A 85 6.06 -7.75 5.38
C ILE A 85 7.29 -8.46 5.95
N GLU A 86 8.43 -7.76 6.06
CA GLU A 86 9.64 -8.28 6.70
C GLU A 86 9.40 -8.60 8.18
N TYR A 87 8.39 -7.96 8.78
CA TYR A 87 8.06 -8.10 10.17
C TYR A 87 7.04 -9.24 10.40
N GLN A 88 7.04 -9.83 11.59
CA GLN A 88 6.02 -10.81 12.02
C GLN A 88 5.87 -12.10 11.16
N LYS A 89 6.96 -12.67 10.60
CA LYS A 89 6.93 -13.97 9.86
C LYS A 89 6.01 -13.92 8.63
N TYR A 90 6.21 -12.95 7.73
CA TYR A 90 5.37 -12.74 6.53
C TYR A 90 3.94 -12.30 6.83
N LYS A 91 3.69 -11.86 8.06
CA LYS A 91 2.44 -11.22 8.45
C LYS A 91 2.67 -9.75 8.30
N TYR A 92 1.73 -9.04 7.71
CA TYR A 92 1.78 -7.60 7.64
C TYR A 92 2.09 -7.00 9.01
N LEU A 93 3.09 -6.11 9.10
CA LEU A 93 3.28 -5.31 10.30
C LEU A 93 1.94 -4.65 10.63
N GLU A 94 1.29 -5.07 11.71
CA GLU A 94 -0.03 -4.55 12.05
C GLU A 94 0.08 -3.09 12.52
N LEU A 95 -0.72 -2.21 11.93
CA LEU A 95 -0.89 -0.84 12.38
C LEU A 95 -1.79 -0.84 13.61
N VAL A 96 -1.20 -0.61 14.76
CA VAL A 96 -1.88 -0.54 16.07
C VAL A 96 -1.77 0.83 16.71
N SER A 97 -0.85 1.69 16.27
CA SER A 97 -0.61 3.00 16.87
C SER A 97 -0.04 4.01 15.86
N PRO A 98 -0.34 5.32 16.01
CA PRO A 98 0.25 6.39 15.19
C PRO A 98 1.77 6.52 15.33
N THR A 99 2.33 6.07 16.46
CA THR A 99 3.78 6.09 16.69
C THR A 99 4.56 5.31 15.62
N GLN A 100 3.92 4.33 14.97
CA GLN A 100 4.51 3.57 13.88
C GLN A 100 4.77 4.42 12.64
N LEU A 101 4.08 5.55 12.44
CA LEU A 101 4.31 6.44 11.29
C LEU A 101 5.50 7.39 11.48
N VAL A 102 5.98 7.56 12.71
CA VAL A 102 7.01 8.56 13.07
C VAL A 102 8.31 8.33 12.28
N HIS A 103 8.73 7.09 12.09
CA HIS A 103 9.97 6.81 11.39
C HIS A 103 9.89 7.09 9.87
N HIS A 104 8.69 7.05 9.28
CA HIS A 104 8.45 7.45 7.89
C HIS A 104 8.43 8.96 7.70
N SER A 105 7.98 9.73 8.71
CA SER A 105 7.89 11.21 8.65
C SER A 105 9.23 11.91 8.38
N LYS A 106 10.35 11.22 8.58
CA LYS A 106 11.69 11.72 8.22
C LYS A 106 11.92 11.82 6.71
N LYS A 107 11.11 11.14 5.90
CA LYS A 107 11.15 11.21 4.43
C LYS A 107 10.21 12.31 3.96
N ARG A 108 10.71 13.24 3.15
CA ARG A 108 9.95 14.41 2.68
C ARG A 108 8.64 14.04 1.97
N ALA A 109 8.66 13.02 1.11
CA ALA A 109 7.44 12.53 0.45
C ALA A 109 6.34 12.14 1.44
N PHE A 110 6.68 11.40 2.50
CA PHE A 110 5.71 11.02 3.54
C PHE A 110 5.29 12.19 4.43
N SER A 111 6.19 13.14 4.69
CA SER A 111 5.82 14.36 5.42
C SER A 111 4.80 15.17 4.63
N LEU A 112 5.01 15.34 3.31
CA LEU A 112 4.06 16.02 2.42
C LEU A 112 2.71 15.33 2.38
N PHE A 113 2.69 14.00 2.34
CA PHE A 113 1.47 13.21 2.48
C PHE A 113 0.72 13.55 3.78
N LEU A 114 1.40 13.56 4.94
CA LEU A 114 0.76 13.92 6.21
C LEU A 114 0.32 15.38 6.27
N GLU A 115 1.06 16.29 5.65
CA GLU A 115 0.68 17.71 5.54
C GLU A 115 -0.58 17.89 4.69
N LEU A 116 -0.70 17.19 3.56
CA LEU A 116 -1.92 17.18 2.73
C LEU A 116 -3.14 16.65 3.47
N SER A 117 -2.97 15.72 4.42
CA SER A 117 -4.07 15.27 5.29
C SER A 117 -4.64 16.40 6.13
N ASN A 118 -3.82 17.39 6.51
CA ASN A 118 -4.24 18.52 7.35
C ASN A 118 -4.67 19.73 6.50
N GLU A 119 -3.99 19.98 5.39
CA GLU A 119 -4.20 21.11 4.50
C GLU A 119 -4.22 20.61 3.04
N SER A 120 -5.37 20.12 2.58
CA SER A 120 -5.46 19.42 1.29
C SER A 120 -5.23 20.31 0.06
N GLN A 121 -5.26 21.63 0.25
CA GLN A 121 -5.02 22.66 -0.78
C GLN A 121 -3.61 23.26 -0.70
N LYS A 122 -2.76 22.74 0.18
CA LYS A 122 -1.44 23.33 0.45
C LYS A 122 -0.49 23.22 -0.72
N TYR A 123 -0.61 22.16 -1.51
CA TYR A 123 0.34 21.81 -2.56
C TYR A 123 -0.36 21.54 -3.89
N LEU A 124 0.34 21.86 -4.97
CA LEU A 124 -0.05 21.46 -6.31
C LEU A 124 0.15 19.94 -6.45
N VAL A 125 -0.91 19.26 -6.88
CA VAL A 125 -0.88 17.82 -7.17
C VAL A 125 -1.18 17.59 -8.64
N ARG A 126 -0.32 16.81 -9.30
CA ARG A 126 -0.53 16.38 -10.69
C ARG A 126 -0.53 14.88 -10.82
N CYS A 127 -1.25 14.35 -11.80
CA CYS A 127 -1.17 12.95 -12.21
C CYS A 127 -0.97 12.87 -13.73
N ASN A 128 -0.29 11.82 -14.20
CA ASN A 128 -0.13 11.52 -15.63
C ASN A 128 0.32 12.71 -16.50
N ALA A 129 1.43 13.35 -16.12
CA ALA A 129 2.14 14.44 -16.83
C ALA A 129 1.34 15.71 -17.20
N SER A 130 0.01 15.72 -17.05
CA SER A 130 -0.84 16.78 -17.59
C SER A 130 -2.12 17.07 -16.81
N ASP A 131 -2.57 16.17 -15.93
CA ASP A 131 -3.78 16.40 -15.15
C ASP A 131 -3.42 17.09 -13.83
N GLU A 132 -3.82 18.36 -13.72
CA GLU A 132 -3.73 19.14 -12.49
C GLU A 132 -4.98 18.93 -11.65
N PHE A 133 -4.80 18.52 -10.39
CA PHE A 133 -5.89 18.31 -9.46
C PHE A 133 -5.96 19.50 -8.50
N SER A 134 -6.89 20.41 -8.78
CA SER A 134 -7.15 21.58 -7.95
C SER A 134 -7.86 21.23 -6.64
N GLU A 135 -8.47 20.06 -6.52
CA GLU A 135 -9.17 19.66 -5.30
C GLU A 135 -8.82 18.24 -4.85
N ILE A 136 -7.86 18.16 -3.92
CA ILE A 136 -7.65 16.96 -3.12
C ILE A 136 -8.60 17.04 -1.92
N THR A 137 -9.42 16.00 -1.75
CA THR A 137 -10.36 15.91 -0.62
C THR A 137 -9.66 15.48 0.67
N GLY A 138 -8.61 14.66 0.54
CA GLY A 138 -7.81 14.23 1.68
C GLY A 138 -6.81 13.15 1.29
N THR A 139 -6.52 12.25 2.21
CA THR A 139 -5.47 11.24 2.03
C THR A 139 -5.92 9.84 2.41
N ALA A 140 -5.27 8.85 1.80
CA ALA A 140 -5.46 7.44 2.10
C ALA A 140 -4.13 6.76 2.46
N LEU A 141 -4.05 6.11 3.62
CA LEU A 141 -2.90 5.30 3.99
C LEU A 141 -3.18 3.84 3.65
N VAL A 142 -2.37 3.25 2.77
CA VAL A 142 -2.39 1.80 2.54
C VAL A 142 -1.37 1.14 3.46
N TRP A 143 -1.84 0.22 4.30
CA TRP A 143 -1.02 -0.51 5.25
C TRP A 143 -1.26 -2.01 5.11
N GLY A 144 -0.36 -2.85 5.60
CA GLY A 144 -0.51 -4.29 5.43
C GLY A 144 -1.73 -4.87 6.17
N LYS A 145 -1.82 -4.61 7.48
CA LYS A 145 -2.92 -5.01 8.37
C LYS A 145 -3.16 -3.91 9.38
N VAL A 146 -4.40 -3.71 9.81
CA VAL A 146 -4.77 -2.58 10.67
C VAL A 146 -5.71 -3.07 11.77
N SER A 147 -5.39 -2.77 13.02
CA SER A 147 -6.29 -3.04 14.13
C SER A 147 -7.37 -1.96 14.25
N ALA A 148 -8.50 -2.23 14.90
CA ALA A 148 -9.55 -1.22 15.11
C ALA A 148 -9.03 0.03 15.87
N GLU A 149 -8.16 -0.18 16.86
CA GLU A 149 -7.50 0.90 17.59
C GLU A 149 -6.52 1.67 16.71
N GLY A 150 -5.68 0.97 15.94
CA GLY A 150 -4.74 1.60 15.01
C GLY A 150 -5.45 2.42 13.95
N HIS A 151 -6.56 1.90 13.40
CA HIS A 151 -7.39 2.60 12.43
C HIS A 151 -7.89 3.94 12.99
N SER A 152 -8.61 3.88 14.11
CA SER A 152 -9.24 5.09 14.70
C SER A 152 -8.20 6.10 15.22
N SER A 153 -7.13 5.63 15.88
CA SER A 153 -6.11 6.51 16.43
C SER A 153 -5.27 7.21 15.35
N VAL A 154 -4.91 6.51 14.27
CA VAL A 154 -4.11 7.08 13.16
C VAL A 154 -4.92 8.09 12.37
N GLN A 155 -6.17 7.77 12.03
CA GLN A 155 -7.06 8.74 11.36
C GLN A 155 -7.20 10.00 12.19
N LYS A 156 -7.49 9.86 13.49
CA LYS A 156 -7.68 11.01 14.39
C LYS A 156 -6.42 11.86 14.55
N GLN A 157 -5.25 11.23 14.72
CA GLN A 157 -4.01 11.97 14.99
C GLN A 157 -3.46 12.68 13.75
N HIS A 158 -3.60 12.07 12.57
CA HIS A 158 -2.99 12.57 11.33
C HIS A 158 -3.99 13.13 10.32
N ASN A 159 -5.27 13.19 10.68
CA ASN A 159 -6.38 13.61 9.82
C ASN A 159 -6.45 12.83 8.49
N ILE A 160 -6.03 11.56 8.50
CA ILE A 160 -6.05 10.70 7.32
C ILE A 160 -7.50 10.25 7.05
N SER A 161 -8.00 10.50 5.84
CA SER A 161 -9.40 10.25 5.48
C SER A 161 -9.72 8.76 5.40
N HIS A 162 -8.81 7.96 4.85
CA HIS A 162 -8.98 6.52 4.68
C HIS A 162 -7.76 5.75 5.14
N ILE A 163 -7.97 4.64 5.84
CA ILE A 163 -6.93 3.66 6.08
C ILE A 163 -7.38 2.36 5.42
N ILE A 164 -6.61 1.91 4.45
CA ILE A 164 -6.89 0.73 3.63
C ILE A 164 -5.90 -0.36 4.04
N SER A 165 -6.40 -1.52 4.45
CA SER A 165 -5.53 -2.66 4.73
C SER A 165 -5.37 -3.53 3.50
N LEU A 166 -4.15 -3.95 3.20
CA LEU A 166 -3.91 -4.90 2.12
C LEU A 166 -4.54 -6.27 2.42
N GLU A 167 -4.64 -6.64 3.70
CA GLU A 167 -5.41 -7.81 4.16
C GLU A 167 -6.88 -7.74 3.70
N SER A 168 -7.57 -6.62 3.92
CA SER A 168 -8.96 -6.46 3.45
C SER A 168 -9.07 -6.43 1.94
N VAL A 169 -8.12 -5.78 1.25
CA VAL A 169 -8.08 -5.75 -0.22
C VAL A 169 -7.96 -7.15 -0.81
N ILE A 170 -7.06 -7.99 -0.27
CA ILE A 170 -6.89 -9.37 -0.74
C ILE A 170 -8.15 -10.19 -0.44
N ASN A 171 -8.75 -10.01 0.75
CA ASN A 171 -10.00 -10.69 1.09
C ASN A 171 -11.14 -10.30 0.13
N ASP A 172 -11.24 -9.02 -0.23
CA ASP A 172 -12.20 -8.55 -1.22
C ASP A 172 -12.00 -9.24 -2.56
N LEU A 173 -10.78 -9.21 -3.12
CA LEU A 173 -10.43 -9.85 -4.40
C LEU A 173 -10.74 -11.35 -4.40
N GLN A 174 -10.41 -12.05 -3.31
CA GLN A 174 -10.73 -13.48 -3.15
C GLN A 174 -12.24 -13.72 -3.09
N ASN A 175 -12.98 -12.93 -2.30
CA ASN A 175 -14.42 -13.05 -2.17
C ASN A 175 -15.16 -12.71 -3.47
N TRP A 176 -14.61 -11.80 -4.27
CA TRP A 176 -15.14 -11.46 -5.59
C TRP A 176 -14.77 -12.47 -6.65
N SER A 177 -13.89 -13.42 -6.34
CA SER A 177 -13.31 -14.36 -7.30
C SER A 177 -12.68 -13.63 -8.49
N ASP A 178 -11.92 -12.57 -8.21
CA ASP A 178 -11.31 -11.71 -9.22
C ASP A 178 -10.25 -12.49 -10.02
N GLU A 179 -10.55 -12.76 -11.30
CA GLU A 179 -9.69 -13.57 -12.17
C GLU A 179 -8.32 -12.92 -12.39
N SER A 180 -8.28 -11.60 -12.60
CA SER A 180 -7.05 -10.84 -12.79
C SER A 180 -6.10 -10.95 -11.60
N PHE A 181 -6.64 -10.94 -10.37
CA PHE A 181 -5.84 -11.18 -9.17
C PHE A 181 -5.22 -12.58 -9.13
N PHE A 182 -5.99 -13.62 -9.45
CA PHE A 182 -5.47 -14.99 -9.43
C PHE A 182 -4.43 -15.21 -10.54
N GLU A 183 -4.71 -14.72 -11.75
CA GLU A 183 -3.77 -14.76 -12.88
C GLU A 183 -2.45 -14.07 -12.51
N PHE A 184 -2.53 -12.85 -11.98
CA PHE A 184 -1.38 -12.09 -11.50
C PHE A 184 -0.53 -12.88 -10.47
N VAL A 185 -1.16 -13.48 -9.46
CA VAL A 185 -0.42 -14.27 -8.45
C VAL A 185 0.24 -15.50 -9.08
N HIS A 186 -0.45 -16.17 -10.00
CA HIS A 186 0.08 -17.34 -10.70
C HIS A 186 1.25 -16.99 -11.63
N GLU A 187 1.17 -15.85 -12.32
CA GLU A 187 2.20 -15.37 -13.23
C GLU A 187 3.51 -15.04 -12.48
N TYR A 188 3.44 -14.24 -11.40
CA TYR A 188 4.63 -13.92 -10.60
C TYR A 188 5.25 -15.15 -9.93
N ARG A 189 4.42 -16.12 -9.55
CA ARG A 189 4.90 -17.43 -9.09
C ARG A 189 5.64 -18.16 -10.21
N GLY A 190 5.07 -18.22 -11.40
CA GLY A 190 5.67 -18.86 -12.58
C GLY A 190 7.02 -18.25 -12.93
N TRP A 191 7.11 -16.92 -13.04
CA TRP A 191 8.37 -16.22 -13.31
C TRP A 191 9.44 -16.48 -12.25
N SER A 192 9.04 -16.57 -10.98
CA SER A 192 9.96 -16.92 -9.90
C SER A 192 10.48 -18.35 -10.05
N GLU A 193 9.59 -19.31 -10.31
CA GLU A 193 9.95 -20.71 -10.54
C GLU A 193 10.85 -20.88 -11.78
N GLU A 194 10.58 -20.12 -12.85
CA GLU A 194 11.38 -20.10 -14.08
C GLU A 194 12.79 -19.58 -13.82
N LEU A 195 12.93 -18.43 -13.18
CA LEU A 195 14.22 -17.86 -12.80
C LEU A 195 15.07 -18.88 -12.02
N PHE A 196 14.49 -19.50 -11.00
CA PHE A 196 15.22 -20.47 -10.17
C PHE A 196 15.53 -21.76 -10.91
N SER A 197 14.62 -22.25 -11.75
CA SER A 197 14.84 -23.46 -12.54
C SER A 197 15.94 -23.25 -13.60
N GLY A 198 15.99 -22.07 -14.23
CA GLY A 198 17.05 -21.68 -15.16
C GLY A 198 18.42 -21.59 -14.48
N LEU A 199 18.50 -20.96 -13.31
CA LEU A 199 19.74 -20.90 -12.51
C LEU A 199 20.24 -22.27 -12.05
N LEU A 200 19.34 -23.26 -11.95
CA LEU A 200 19.67 -24.64 -11.59
C LEU A 200 19.92 -25.54 -12.82
N GLY A 201 19.84 -25.01 -14.05
CA GLY A 201 20.01 -25.78 -15.27
C GLY A 201 18.91 -26.82 -15.50
N LYS A 202 17.71 -26.61 -14.94
CA LYS A 202 16.56 -27.52 -15.08
C LYS A 202 15.74 -27.27 -16.35
N TYR A 203 16.07 -26.22 -17.10
CA TYR A 203 15.64 -26.06 -18.49
C TYR A 203 16.82 -26.45 -19.38
N ALA A 204 16.80 -27.69 -19.84
CA ALA A 204 17.61 -28.21 -20.94
C ALA A 204 16.66 -28.82 -21.97
#